data_AF-A0A3B9NI77-F1
#
_entry.id   AF-A0A3B9NI77-F1
#
_cell.length_a   1.000
_cell.length_b   1.000
_cell.length_c   1.000
_cell.angle_alpha   90.00
_cell.angle_beta   90.00
_cell.angle_gamma   90.00
#
_symmetry.space_group_name_H-M   'P 1'
#
loop_
_entity.id
_entity.type
_entity.pdbx_description
1 polymer ?
#
loop_
_entity_poly.entity_id
_entity_poly.type
_entity_poly.pdbx_seq_one_letter_code
_entity_poly.pdbx_strand_id
1 'polypeptide(L)'
;MYINITDSETGNNKGSCGDLVAYLEKENRLPDNKKQEHWFNGGRNDIKPHEVRIGIDGNIAKLGREDSKFFLLNISPSKKEIDFLLATYGEDGAKKKLKEYAARIMDEYARNFKRPGIENNKDLLWFAKLENYRYYSYKDKEVKNGTRKVGQRKEGPQMHIQVVVSRKDITNRIKLSPQNRSRGRNVEHSKKLGQFDQMAF
;
A
#
# COMPACT_ATOMS: atom_id res chain seq x y z
N MET A 1 -10.33 11.89 -0.23
CA MET A 1 -9.36 10.78 -0.22
C MET A 1 -7.95 11.31 0.01
N TYR A 2 -7.11 10.60 0.76
CA TYR A 2 -5.67 10.87 0.85
C TYR A 2 -4.88 9.61 0.46
N ILE A 3 -3.94 9.76 -0.46
CA ILE A 3 -3.08 8.67 -0.95
C ILE A 3 -1.64 9.13 -0.79
N ASN A 4 -0.76 8.27 -0.26
CA ASN A 4 0.67 8.56 -0.23
C ASN A 4 1.53 7.31 -0.44
N ILE A 5 2.74 7.51 -0.96
CA ILE A 5 3.74 6.45 -1.15
C ILE A 5 4.91 6.73 -0.22
N THR A 6 5.31 5.74 0.57
CA THR A 6 6.43 5.79 1.49
C THR A 6 7.33 4.58 1.31
N ASP A 7 8.51 4.61 1.91
CA ASP A 7 9.43 3.48 1.88
C ASP A 7 8.88 2.28 2.65
N SER A 8 8.45 2.49 3.89
CA SER A 8 7.85 1.48 4.78
C SER A 8 7.26 2.15 6.04
N GLU A 9 6.24 1.55 6.67
CA GLU A 9 5.79 1.95 8.03
C GLU A 9 6.86 1.63 9.09
N THR A 10 7.62 0.55 8.91
CA THR A 10 8.68 0.13 9.85
C THR A 10 10.02 0.80 9.58
N GLY A 11 10.09 1.68 8.58
CA GLY A 11 11.28 2.49 8.28
C GLY A 11 12.39 1.80 7.49
N ASN A 12 12.22 0.53 7.08
CA ASN A 12 13.16 -0.17 6.21
C ASN A 12 12.43 -0.86 5.05
N ASN A 13 12.93 -0.66 3.83
CA ASN A 13 12.47 -1.34 2.62
C ASN A 13 13.60 -1.95 1.79
N LYS A 14 14.84 -1.94 2.28
CA LYS A 14 16.00 -2.51 1.58
C LYS A 14 16.19 -4.00 1.87
N GLY A 15 15.55 -4.51 2.93
CA GLY A 15 15.56 -5.90 3.35
C GLY A 15 14.24 -6.63 3.09
N SER A 16 14.00 -7.68 3.89
CA SER A 16 12.74 -8.43 3.87
C SER A 16 11.55 -7.55 4.26
N CYS A 17 10.38 -7.82 3.68
CA CYS A 17 9.12 -7.22 4.12
C CYS A 17 8.53 -7.88 5.38
N GLY A 18 9.21 -8.87 5.96
CA GLY A 18 8.73 -9.64 7.10
C GLY A 18 8.28 -8.80 8.30
N ASP A 19 9.04 -7.76 8.65
CA ASP A 19 8.69 -6.85 9.75
C ASP A 19 7.42 -6.06 9.45
N LEU A 20 7.29 -5.56 8.21
CA LEU A 20 6.10 -4.86 7.76
C LEU A 20 4.88 -5.80 7.77
N VAL A 21 5.01 -6.99 7.21
CA VAL A 21 3.93 -8.00 7.21
C VAL A 21 3.51 -8.34 8.64
N ALA A 22 4.47 -8.58 9.53
CA ALA A 22 4.20 -8.87 10.93
C ALA A 22 3.52 -7.70 11.67
N TYR A 23 3.88 -6.46 11.31
CA TYR A 23 3.26 -5.25 11.83
C TYR A 23 1.81 -5.08 11.35
N LEU A 24 1.53 -5.32 10.07
CA LEU A 24 0.18 -5.20 9.50
C LEU A 24 -0.78 -6.33 9.94
N GLU A 25 -0.25 -7.40 10.52
CA GLU A 25 -1.05 -8.43 11.21
C GLU A 25 -1.51 -8.02 12.62
N LYS A 26 -1.17 -6.82 13.12
CA LYS A 26 -1.51 -6.36 14.47
C LYS A 26 -3.00 -6.45 14.80
N GLU A 27 -3.88 -6.03 13.89
CA GLU A 27 -5.34 -6.07 14.11
C GLU A 27 -5.87 -7.51 14.22
N ASN A 28 -5.26 -8.44 13.48
CA ASN A 28 -5.63 -9.85 13.54
C ASN A 28 -5.29 -10.51 14.88
N ARG A 29 -4.39 -9.91 15.67
CA ARG A 29 -3.96 -10.40 16.98
C ARG A 29 -4.74 -9.78 18.14
N LEU A 30 -5.68 -8.88 17.87
CA LEU A 30 -6.48 -8.26 18.91
C LEU A 30 -7.46 -9.28 19.51
N PRO A 31 -7.64 -9.32 20.84
CA PRO A 31 -8.52 -10.29 21.50
C PRO A 31 -9.96 -10.28 20.98
N ASP A 32 -10.47 -9.09 20.65
CA ASP A 32 -11.84 -8.90 20.20
C ASP A 32 -12.03 -9.14 18.69
N ASN A 33 -10.97 -9.50 17.97
CA ASN A 33 -11.06 -9.72 16.54
C ASN A 33 -11.69 -11.08 16.21
N LYS A 34 -12.99 -11.05 15.93
CA LYS A 34 -13.79 -12.26 15.64
C LYS A 34 -13.53 -12.84 14.25
N LYS A 35 -12.94 -12.08 13.33
CA LYS A 35 -12.71 -12.50 11.94
C LYS A 35 -11.32 -12.06 11.48
N GLN A 36 -10.52 -13.02 11.05
CA GLN A 36 -9.23 -12.72 10.46
C GLN A 36 -9.42 -11.95 9.15
N GLU A 37 -8.82 -10.77 9.06
CA GLU A 37 -8.73 -10.04 7.81
C GLU A 37 -7.59 -10.64 6.99
N HIS A 38 -7.85 -11.07 5.77
CA HIS A 38 -6.82 -11.63 4.88
C HIS A 38 -6.16 -10.54 4.05
N TRP A 39 -4.96 -10.82 3.55
CA TRP A 39 -4.36 -9.99 2.52
C TRP A 39 -5.11 -10.19 1.21
N PHE A 40 -5.05 -9.18 0.35
CA PHE A 40 -5.71 -9.23 -0.96
C PHE A 40 -4.87 -8.56 -2.03
N ASN A 41 -5.23 -8.80 -3.29
CA ASN A 41 -4.76 -8.07 -4.46
C ASN A 41 -5.91 -7.98 -5.48
N GLY A 42 -5.61 -7.65 -6.74
CA GLY A 42 -6.64 -7.52 -7.79
C GLY A 42 -7.35 -8.82 -8.17
N GLY A 43 -6.83 -9.99 -7.78
CA GLY A 43 -7.40 -11.30 -8.14
C GLY A 43 -7.81 -12.19 -6.96
N ARG A 44 -7.24 -11.98 -5.77
CA ARG A 44 -7.46 -12.81 -4.58
C ARG A 44 -7.73 -11.97 -3.35
N ASN A 45 -8.50 -12.50 -2.40
CA ASN A 45 -8.85 -11.85 -1.14
C ASN A 45 -8.64 -12.75 0.10
N ASP A 46 -7.91 -13.85 -0.08
CA ASP A 46 -7.69 -14.94 0.88
C ASP A 46 -6.19 -15.17 1.14
N ILE A 47 -5.35 -14.19 0.81
CA ILE A 47 -3.90 -14.33 0.80
C ILE A 47 -3.37 -14.36 2.24
N LYS A 48 -2.51 -15.33 2.53
CA LYS A 48 -1.90 -15.51 3.86
C LYS A 48 -0.64 -14.66 4.01
N PRO A 49 -0.27 -14.26 5.24
CA PRO A 49 0.92 -13.44 5.48
C PRO A 49 2.24 -14.04 4.94
N HIS A 50 2.39 -15.37 4.99
CA HIS A 50 3.58 -16.04 4.47
C HIS A 50 3.68 -15.97 2.94
N GLU A 51 2.54 -15.98 2.22
CA GLU A 51 2.52 -15.82 0.76
C GLU A 51 3.00 -14.43 0.37
N VAL A 52 2.57 -13.39 1.12
CA VAL A 52 3.03 -12.01 0.92
C VAL A 52 4.55 -11.92 1.09
N ARG A 53 5.07 -12.48 2.19
CA ARG A 53 6.51 -12.46 2.48
C ARG A 53 7.31 -13.17 1.38
N ILE A 54 6.94 -14.41 1.04
CA ILE A 54 7.64 -15.20 0.02
C ILE A 54 7.59 -14.48 -1.34
N GLY A 55 6.43 -13.94 -1.70
CA GLY A 55 6.25 -13.21 -2.95
C GLY A 55 7.16 -12.00 -3.05
N ILE A 56 7.08 -11.08 -2.08
CA ILE A 56 7.86 -9.83 -2.11
C ILE A 56 9.36 -10.09 -1.96
N ASP A 57 9.77 -10.93 -1.01
CA ASP A 57 11.19 -11.19 -0.73
C ASP A 57 11.85 -11.97 -1.89
N GLY A 58 11.09 -12.79 -2.62
CA GLY A 58 11.57 -13.49 -3.81
C GLY A 58 11.65 -12.61 -5.07
N ASN A 59 10.94 -11.49 -5.11
CA ASN A 59 10.86 -10.62 -6.28
C ASN A 59 11.92 -9.50 -6.27
N ILE A 60 13.20 -9.89 -6.22
CA ILE A 60 14.33 -8.97 -6.03
C ILE A 60 15.46 -9.13 -7.07
N ALA A 61 15.18 -9.74 -8.23
CA ALA A 61 16.22 -10.05 -9.20
C ALA A 61 16.96 -8.79 -9.67
N LYS A 62 18.30 -8.84 -9.58
CA LYS A 62 19.22 -7.74 -9.91
C LYS A 62 18.99 -6.47 -9.07
N LEU A 63 18.48 -6.60 -7.84
CA LEU A 63 18.49 -5.56 -6.82
C LEU A 63 19.67 -5.80 -5.87
N GLY A 64 20.48 -4.77 -5.67
CA GLY A 64 21.59 -4.81 -4.72
C GLY A 64 21.13 -4.65 -3.27
N ARG A 65 22.07 -4.71 -2.32
CA ARG A 65 21.78 -4.54 -0.89
C ARG A 65 21.11 -3.19 -0.58
N GLU A 66 21.59 -2.12 -1.21
CA GLU A 66 21.12 -0.75 -0.97
C GLU A 66 19.85 -0.36 -1.74
N ASP A 67 19.39 -1.22 -2.65
CA ASP A 67 18.16 -0.99 -3.39
C ASP A 67 16.94 -1.20 -2.49
N SER A 68 15.95 -0.30 -2.52
CA SER A 68 14.60 -0.62 -2.03
C SER A 68 14.08 -1.87 -2.74
N LYS A 69 13.41 -2.77 -2.01
CA LYS A 69 12.84 -4.03 -2.49
C LYS A 69 11.35 -3.92 -2.69
N PHE A 70 10.70 -3.10 -1.88
CA PHE A 70 9.27 -2.81 -1.95
C PHE A 70 9.01 -1.35 -1.57
N PHE A 71 7.79 -0.89 -1.82
CA PHE A 71 7.26 0.39 -1.39
C PHE A 71 5.92 0.17 -0.70
N LEU A 72 5.56 1.12 0.16
CA LEU A 72 4.27 1.16 0.82
C LEU A 72 3.41 2.25 0.20
N LEU A 73 2.18 1.93 -0.15
CA LEU A 73 1.16 2.87 -0.59
C LEU A 73 0.02 2.85 0.43
N ASN A 74 -0.27 4.00 1.04
CA ASN A 74 -1.38 4.14 1.97
C ASN A 74 -2.57 4.80 1.28
N ILE A 75 -3.71 4.15 1.32
CA ILE A 75 -4.98 4.63 0.80
C ILE A 75 -5.87 4.93 2.00
N SER A 76 -6.05 6.23 2.27
CA SER A 76 -6.70 6.73 3.46
C SER A 76 -7.94 7.54 3.10
N PRO A 77 -9.12 6.91 3.06
CA PRO A 77 -10.39 7.62 2.99
C PRO A 77 -10.52 8.64 4.12
N SER A 78 -11.18 9.75 3.82
CA SER A 78 -11.63 10.73 4.80
C SER A 78 -12.81 10.16 5.60
N LYS A 79 -13.08 10.74 6.76
CA LYS A 79 -14.23 10.37 7.59
C LYS A 79 -15.55 10.41 6.79
N LYS A 80 -15.76 11.47 6.00
CA LYS A 80 -16.96 11.61 5.15
C LYS A 80 -17.11 10.48 4.14
N GLU A 81 -16.02 10.05 3.52
CA GLU A 81 -16.02 8.93 2.55
C GLU A 81 -16.32 7.61 3.25
N ILE A 82 -15.77 7.39 4.45
CA ILE A 82 -16.05 6.19 5.25
C ILE A 82 -17.51 6.15 5.68
N ASP A 83 -18.03 7.26 6.22
CA ASP A 83 -19.42 7.38 6.67
C ASP A 83 -20.39 7.14 5.50
N PHE A 84 -20.08 7.67 4.32
CA PHE A 84 -20.85 7.40 3.10
C PHE A 84 -20.85 5.92 2.71
N LEU A 85 -19.69 5.26 2.72
CA LEU A 85 -19.59 3.83 2.40
C LEU A 85 -20.37 2.97 3.40
N LEU A 86 -20.27 3.29 4.69
CA LEU A 86 -21.00 2.58 5.76
C LEU A 86 -22.51 2.77 5.64
N ALA A 87 -22.98 4.00 5.41
CA ALA A 87 -24.40 4.28 5.25
C ALA A 87 -25.00 3.61 4.00
N THR A 88 -24.22 3.51 2.92
CA THR A 88 -24.69 2.98 1.63
C THR A 88 -24.63 1.47 1.55
N TYR A 89 -23.58 0.85 2.10
CA TYR A 89 -23.26 -0.57 1.86
C TYR A 89 -23.16 -1.42 3.13
N GLY A 90 -23.32 -0.82 4.32
CA GLY A 90 -23.02 -1.47 5.59
C GLY A 90 -21.52 -1.75 5.74
N GLU A 91 -21.14 -2.40 6.85
CA GLU A 91 -19.72 -2.61 7.17
C GLU A 91 -19.00 -3.53 6.17
N ASP A 92 -19.55 -4.72 5.89
CA ASP A 92 -18.93 -5.67 4.96
C ASP A 92 -18.92 -5.14 3.51
N GLY A 93 -19.98 -4.43 3.11
CA GLY A 93 -20.04 -3.79 1.81
C GLY A 93 -19.05 -2.63 1.67
N ALA A 94 -18.88 -1.82 2.71
CA ALA A 94 -17.85 -0.77 2.75
C ALA A 94 -16.44 -1.35 2.60
N LYS A 95 -16.12 -2.44 3.33
CA LYS A 95 -14.84 -3.15 3.20
C LYS A 95 -14.61 -3.65 1.78
N LYS A 96 -15.62 -4.29 1.18
CA LYS A 96 -15.56 -4.77 -0.22
C LYS A 96 -15.31 -3.62 -1.21
N LYS A 97 -16.06 -2.53 -1.09
CA LYS A 97 -15.91 -1.35 -1.97
C LYS A 97 -14.55 -0.69 -1.82
N LEU A 98 -14.01 -0.65 -0.62
CA LEU A 98 -12.67 -0.08 -0.39
C LEU A 98 -11.58 -0.95 -1.04
N LYS A 99 -11.69 -2.28 -0.95
CA LYS A 99 -10.77 -3.22 -1.66
C LYS A 99 -10.87 -3.09 -3.19
N GLU A 100 -12.08 -3.01 -3.74
CA GLU A 100 -12.32 -2.76 -5.17
C GLU A 100 -11.68 -1.44 -5.62
N TYR A 101 -11.82 -0.39 -4.80
CA TYR A 101 -11.21 0.91 -5.07
C TYR A 101 -9.68 0.86 -5.04
N ALA A 102 -9.09 0.13 -4.10
CA ALA A 102 -7.64 -0.08 -4.06
C ALA A 102 -7.11 -0.78 -5.32
N ALA A 103 -7.81 -1.77 -5.86
CA ALA A 103 -7.42 -2.39 -7.13
C ALA A 103 -7.39 -1.38 -8.29
N ARG A 104 -8.38 -0.47 -8.36
CA ARG A 104 -8.40 0.61 -9.35
C ARG A 104 -7.27 1.63 -9.15
N ILE A 105 -6.94 1.97 -7.90
CA ILE A 105 -5.75 2.79 -7.62
C ILE A 105 -4.48 2.09 -8.12
N MET A 106 -4.37 0.79 -7.95
CA MET A 106 -3.22 0.03 -8.44
C MET A 106 -3.17 -0.06 -9.97
N ASP A 107 -4.30 0.03 -10.67
CA ASP A 107 -4.31 0.22 -12.13
C ASP A 107 -3.67 1.55 -12.51
N GLU A 108 -4.05 2.64 -11.84
CA GLU A 108 -3.44 3.95 -12.08
C GLU A 108 -1.97 3.99 -11.65
N TYR A 109 -1.60 3.31 -10.57
CA TYR A 109 -0.21 3.17 -10.14
C TYR A 109 0.64 2.52 -11.25
N ALA A 110 0.14 1.45 -11.88
CA ALA A 110 0.81 0.80 -13.01
C ALA A 110 0.93 1.76 -14.20
N ARG A 111 -0.19 2.34 -14.64
CA ARG A 111 -0.23 3.28 -15.78
C ARG A 111 0.68 4.47 -15.59
N ASN A 112 0.83 4.95 -14.35
CA ASN A 112 1.65 6.11 -14.06
C ASN A 112 3.12 5.89 -14.45
N PHE A 113 3.62 4.64 -14.50
CA PHE A 113 4.99 4.35 -14.98
C PHE A 113 5.19 4.65 -16.47
N LYS A 114 4.12 4.78 -17.27
CA LYS A 114 4.16 5.03 -18.72
C LYS A 114 5.13 4.09 -19.45
N ARG A 115 5.12 2.81 -19.07
CA ARG A 115 6.09 1.80 -19.52
C ARG A 115 5.37 0.65 -20.23
N PRO A 116 5.80 0.27 -21.45
CA PRO A 116 5.22 -0.89 -22.15
C PRO A 116 5.29 -2.17 -21.31
N GLY A 117 4.20 -2.94 -21.29
CA GLY A 117 4.06 -4.13 -20.46
C GLY A 117 3.72 -3.86 -18.99
N ILE A 118 3.45 -2.61 -18.62
CA ILE A 118 2.97 -2.18 -17.30
C ILE A 118 1.74 -1.32 -17.51
N GLU A 119 0.58 -1.96 -17.56
CA GLU A 119 -0.67 -1.36 -18.04
C GLU A 119 -1.73 -1.30 -16.95
N ASN A 120 -1.71 -2.24 -16.01
CA ASN A 120 -2.70 -2.35 -14.95
C ASN A 120 -2.15 -3.11 -13.73
N ASN A 121 -2.99 -3.27 -12.69
CA ASN A 121 -2.57 -3.87 -11.43
C ASN A 121 -2.09 -5.33 -11.55
N LYS A 122 -2.40 -6.05 -12.64
CA LYS A 122 -1.96 -7.43 -12.87
C LYS A 122 -0.48 -7.54 -13.24
N ASP A 123 0.11 -6.45 -13.73
CA ASP A 123 1.53 -6.41 -14.10
C ASP A 123 2.42 -6.12 -12.89
N LEU A 124 1.81 -5.78 -11.74
CA LEU A 124 2.48 -5.46 -10.50
C LEU A 124 2.45 -6.67 -9.56
N LEU A 125 3.55 -6.93 -8.85
CA LEU A 125 3.48 -7.76 -7.66
C LEU A 125 3.15 -6.88 -6.45
N TRP A 126 1.91 -6.98 -5.98
CA TRP A 126 1.44 -6.22 -4.81
C TRP A 126 0.48 -7.04 -3.96
N PHE A 127 0.43 -6.66 -2.69
CA PHE A 127 -0.50 -7.19 -1.71
C PHE A 127 -0.99 -6.04 -0.84
N ALA A 128 -2.21 -6.14 -0.34
CA ALA A 128 -2.82 -5.09 0.45
C ALA A 128 -3.53 -5.66 1.67
N LYS A 129 -3.59 -4.83 2.71
CA LYS A 129 -4.25 -5.10 3.96
C LYS A 129 -5.28 -4.02 4.23
N LEU A 130 -6.50 -4.43 4.56
CA LEU A 130 -7.51 -3.53 5.10
C LEU A 130 -7.30 -3.43 6.61
N GLU A 131 -7.26 -2.21 7.12
CA GLU A 131 -7.15 -1.90 8.54
C GLU A 131 -8.34 -1.05 8.99
N ASN A 132 -8.81 -1.30 10.20
CA ASN A 132 -9.98 -0.66 10.79
C ASN A 132 -9.61 0.50 11.71
N TYR A 133 -8.36 0.54 12.19
CA TYR A 133 -7.91 1.45 13.25
C TYR A 133 -6.72 2.30 12.80
N ARG A 134 -6.83 3.61 13.04
CA ARG A 134 -5.68 4.51 12.96
C ARG A 134 -5.30 4.96 14.37
N TYR A 135 -4.01 5.23 14.56
CA TYR A 135 -3.46 5.64 15.84
C TYR A 135 -2.88 7.03 15.73
N TYR A 136 -2.91 7.76 16.84
CA TYR A 136 -2.23 9.05 16.95
C TYR A 136 -0.71 8.86 16.93
N SER A 137 -0.05 9.67 16.11
CA SER A 137 1.39 9.74 15.93
C SER A 137 1.93 11.05 16.51
N TYR A 138 3.25 11.15 16.66
CA TYR A 138 3.93 12.39 17.07
C TYR A 138 3.68 13.58 16.12
N LYS A 139 3.19 13.32 14.89
CA LYS A 139 2.90 14.36 13.90
C LYS A 139 1.54 15.01 14.10
N ASP A 140 0.60 14.32 14.76
CA ASP A 140 -0.77 14.78 14.96
C ASP A 140 -0.81 16.01 15.87
N LYS A 141 -1.66 16.99 15.54
CA LYS A 141 -1.78 18.25 16.27
C LYS A 141 -2.25 18.00 17.71
N GLU A 142 -3.12 17.01 17.87
CA GLU A 142 -3.69 16.56 19.14
C GLU A 142 -2.66 15.95 20.08
N VAL A 143 -1.59 15.36 19.53
CA VAL A 143 -0.47 14.90 20.35
C VAL A 143 0.41 16.10 20.73
N LYS A 144 0.68 17.00 19.78
CA LYS A 144 1.52 18.19 20.00
C LYS A 144 0.95 19.15 21.04
N ASN A 145 -0.38 19.27 21.11
CA ASN A 145 -1.07 20.12 22.09
C ASN A 145 -1.43 19.38 23.40
N GLY A 146 -1.02 18.11 23.54
CA GLY A 146 -1.23 17.31 24.76
C GLY A 146 -2.64 16.76 24.97
N THR A 147 -3.56 16.94 24.02
CA THR A 147 -4.95 16.44 24.15
C THR A 147 -5.10 14.94 23.90
N ARG A 148 -4.16 14.33 23.18
CA ARG A 148 -4.11 12.88 22.89
C ARG A 148 -2.69 12.35 23.09
N LYS A 149 -2.54 11.04 23.28
CA LYS A 149 -1.24 10.38 23.43
C LYS A 149 -0.83 9.64 22.16
N VAL A 150 0.48 9.56 21.90
CA VAL A 150 1.00 8.68 20.83
C VAL A 150 0.55 7.24 21.07
N GLY A 151 0.14 6.55 20.01
CA GLY A 151 -0.38 5.19 20.09
C GLY A 151 -1.81 5.07 20.59
N GLN A 152 -2.46 6.19 20.97
CA GLN A 152 -3.89 6.18 21.26
C GLN A 152 -4.68 5.95 19.96
N ARG A 153 -5.70 5.08 20.00
CA ARG A 153 -6.58 4.84 18.86
C ARG A 153 -7.43 6.08 18.57
N LYS A 154 -7.55 6.42 17.28
CA LYS A 154 -8.45 7.47 16.79
C LYS A 154 -9.90 6.99 16.88
N GLU A 155 -10.80 7.91 17.24
CA GLU A 155 -12.22 7.63 17.43
C GLU A 155 -12.97 7.49 16.09
N GLY A 156 -14.10 6.79 16.15
CA GLY A 156 -14.97 6.54 15.00
C GLY A 156 -14.39 5.55 13.98
N PRO A 157 -15.05 5.41 12.81
CA PRO A 157 -14.56 4.59 11.72
C PRO A 157 -13.24 5.10 11.14
N GLN A 158 -12.22 4.24 11.07
CA GLN A 158 -10.87 4.59 10.61
C GLN A 158 -10.37 3.68 9.49
N MET A 159 -11.29 3.08 8.72
CA MET A 159 -10.97 2.18 7.61
C MET A 159 -9.94 2.81 6.65
N HIS A 160 -8.90 2.05 6.34
CA HIS A 160 -7.87 2.40 5.37
C HIS A 160 -7.23 1.14 4.79
N ILE A 161 -6.48 1.32 3.72
CA ILE A 161 -5.73 0.23 3.08
C ILE A 161 -4.26 0.58 3.07
N GLN A 162 -3.44 -0.40 3.43
CA GLN A 162 -1.99 -0.36 3.27
C GLN A 162 -1.59 -1.37 2.22
N VAL A 163 -0.89 -0.92 1.19
CA VAL A 163 -0.47 -1.72 0.05
C VAL A 163 1.05 -1.86 0.06
N VAL A 164 1.56 -3.09 0.09
CA VAL A 164 2.97 -3.40 -0.19
C VAL A 164 3.10 -3.76 -1.67
N VAL A 165 3.94 -3.03 -2.40
CA VAL A 165 4.21 -3.25 -3.82
C VAL A 165 5.70 -3.51 -4.02
N SER A 166 6.04 -4.58 -4.75
CA SER A 166 7.43 -4.86 -5.09
C SER A 166 8.01 -3.76 -5.97
N ARG A 167 9.32 -3.48 -5.84
CA ARG A 167 10.05 -2.65 -6.80
C ARG A 167 10.16 -3.32 -8.17
N LYS A 168 9.77 -4.58 -8.30
CA LYS A 168 9.80 -5.32 -9.55
C LYS A 168 8.38 -5.61 -10.02
N ASP A 169 8.23 -5.69 -11.34
CA ASP A 169 6.98 -6.19 -11.92
C ASP A 169 6.72 -7.66 -11.52
N ILE A 170 5.54 -8.16 -11.84
CA ILE A 170 5.14 -9.53 -11.50
C ILE A 170 6.06 -10.60 -12.11
N THR A 171 6.77 -10.30 -13.20
CA THR A 171 7.71 -11.22 -13.86
C THR A 171 9.12 -11.21 -13.27
N ASN A 172 9.40 -10.33 -12.29
CA ASN A 172 10.72 -10.13 -11.68
C ASN A 172 11.79 -9.62 -12.67
N ARG A 173 11.41 -8.92 -13.73
CA ARG A 173 12.32 -8.45 -14.80
C ARG A 173 12.44 -6.94 -14.82
N ILE A 174 11.32 -6.24 -14.80
CA ILE A 174 11.21 -4.79 -14.91
C ILE A 174 11.35 -4.14 -13.53
N LYS A 175 12.13 -3.05 -13.43
CA LYS A 175 12.23 -2.23 -12.21
C LYS A 175 11.18 -1.11 -12.26
N LEU A 176 10.37 -1.01 -11.22
CA LEU A 176 9.28 -0.08 -10.99
C LEU A 176 9.53 0.68 -9.68
N SER A 177 10.21 1.82 -9.77
CA SER A 177 10.41 2.69 -8.60
C SER A 177 9.56 3.94 -8.73
N PRO A 178 8.59 4.18 -7.82
CA PRO A 178 7.79 5.40 -7.82
C PRO A 178 8.64 6.62 -7.42
N GLN A 179 9.86 6.41 -6.92
CA GLN A 179 10.81 7.47 -6.57
C GLN A 179 11.72 7.87 -7.73
N ASN A 180 11.56 7.26 -8.91
CA ASN A 180 12.38 7.59 -10.06
C ASN A 180 12.00 8.98 -10.61
N ARG A 181 12.70 10.01 -10.11
CA ARG A 181 12.52 11.42 -10.50
C ARG A 181 13.12 11.77 -11.86
N SER A 182 13.51 10.78 -12.67
CA SER A 182 14.06 11.04 -14.00
C SER A 182 12.97 11.66 -14.90
N ARG A 183 12.84 12.99 -14.87
CA ARG A 183 12.25 13.79 -15.95
C ARG A 183 13.21 13.70 -17.12
N GLY A 184 13.23 12.56 -17.80
CA GLY A 184 14.25 12.30 -18.79
C GLY A 184 14.18 13.35 -19.88
N ARG A 185 15.30 14.02 -20.09
CA ARG A 185 15.47 15.00 -21.17
C ARG A 185 15.27 14.37 -22.56
N ASN A 186 15.28 13.04 -22.65
CA ASN A 186 15.06 12.26 -23.86
C ASN A 186 13.87 11.30 -23.68
N VAL A 187 12.81 11.55 -24.45
CA VAL A 187 11.50 10.89 -24.34
C VAL A 187 11.60 9.37 -24.56
N GLU A 188 12.43 8.91 -25.51
CA GLU A 188 12.56 7.48 -25.80
C GLU A 188 13.27 6.70 -24.69
N HIS A 189 14.33 7.27 -24.12
CA HIS A 189 15.05 6.66 -23.00
C HIS A 189 14.17 6.61 -21.73
N SER A 190 13.38 7.67 -21.52
CA SER A 190 12.39 7.71 -20.45
C SER A 190 11.26 6.68 -20.60
N LYS A 191 10.77 6.45 -21.82
CA LYS A 191 9.76 5.40 -22.09
C LYS A 191 10.28 3.99 -21.73
N LYS A 192 11.58 3.73 -21.91
CA LYS A 192 12.21 2.44 -21.54
C LYS A 192 12.42 2.27 -20.03
N LEU A 193 12.76 3.34 -19.32
CA LEU A 193 13.00 3.30 -17.87
C LEU A 193 11.73 3.41 -17.04
N GLY A 194 10.67 4.00 -17.60
CA GLY A 194 9.46 4.40 -16.89
C GLY A 194 9.66 5.73 -16.16
N GLN A 195 8.63 6.56 -16.19
CA GLN A 195 8.54 7.81 -15.42
C GLN A 195 7.41 7.63 -14.42
N PHE A 196 7.57 7.99 -13.15
CA PHE A 196 6.46 7.99 -12.20
C PHE A 196 6.25 9.42 -11.70
N ASP A 197 5.05 9.96 -11.89
CA ASP A 197 4.71 11.29 -11.40
C ASP A 197 4.00 11.18 -10.05
N GLN A 198 4.72 11.45 -8.96
CA GLN A 198 4.16 11.43 -7.61
C GLN A 198 3.23 12.62 -7.31
N MET A 199 3.28 13.70 -8.10
CA MET A 199 2.41 14.87 -7.88
C MET A 199 1.07 14.70 -8.61
N ALA A 200 1.08 14.00 -9.75
CA ALA A 200 -0.13 13.72 -10.51
C ALA A 200 -0.90 12.48 -10.03
N PHE A 201 -0.25 11.62 -9.24
CA PHE A 201 -0.82 10.41 -8.62
C PHE A 201 -1.37 10.69 -7.23
#